data_AF-A0A261FWA3-F1
#
_entry.id   AF-A0A261FWA3-F1
#
_cell.length_a   1.000
_cell.length_b   1.000
_cell.length_c   1.000
_cell.angle_alpha   90.00
_cell.angle_beta   90.00
_cell.angle_gamma   90.00
#
_symmetry.space_group_name_H-M   'P 1'
#
loop_
_entity.id
_entity.type
_entity.pdbx_description
1 polymer ?
#
loop_
_entity_poly.entity_id
_entity_poly.type
_entity_poly.pdbx_seq_one_letter_code
_entity_poly.pdbx_strand_id
1 'polypeptide(L)'
;MGRSRHPAKHRIYIAGFSVVLIAMLALYAAGNVFFSPISNMSRNWNVTFPHGAYVTFHKEDIGFQGDGTRFTTITLLRFSNVENTVLDTDDYSAPSEEDFDTINSVEKELQIPSSLNMDASHHYQAKRIYNHGGTLLIIGDSNQRQFYCYEFLQ
;
A
#
# COMPACT_ATOMS: atom_id res chain seq x y z
N MET A 1 -58.10 -14.28 17.10
CA MET A 1 -57.34 -13.01 17.08
C MET A 1 -56.75 -12.79 18.47
N GLY A 2 -55.43 -12.79 18.65
CA GLY A 2 -54.84 -12.66 19.99
C GLY A 2 -53.32 -12.65 20.04
N ARG A 3 -52.74 -11.57 19.51
CA ARG A 3 -51.36 -11.03 19.65
C ARG A 3 -50.28 -11.91 20.30
N SER A 4 -49.40 -12.45 19.44
CA SER A 4 -48.05 -12.92 19.76
C SER A 4 -47.25 -11.81 20.46
N ARG A 5 -46.90 -12.03 21.73
CA ARG A 5 -45.98 -11.18 22.51
C ARG A 5 -44.55 -11.66 22.27
N HIS A 6 -43.88 -11.08 21.28
CA HIS A 6 -42.41 -11.03 21.27
C HIS A 6 -42.00 -9.58 21.02
N PRO A 7 -41.53 -8.82 22.04
CA PRO A 7 -40.85 -7.58 21.66
C PRO A 7 -39.65 -7.12 22.49
N ALA A 8 -39.33 -7.69 23.65
CA ALA A 8 -38.24 -7.13 24.49
C ALA A 8 -36.88 -7.79 24.22
N LYS A 9 -36.81 -9.12 24.36
CA LYS A 9 -35.54 -9.87 24.24
C LYS A 9 -34.94 -9.77 22.83
N HIS A 10 -35.78 -9.89 21.80
CA HIS A 10 -35.34 -9.80 20.40
C HIS A 10 -34.76 -8.42 20.04
N ARG A 11 -35.28 -7.34 20.64
CA ARG A 11 -34.74 -5.98 20.47
C ARG A 11 -33.38 -5.80 21.15
N ILE A 12 -33.18 -6.42 22.32
CA ILE A 12 -31.90 -6.41 23.03
C ILE A 12 -30.84 -7.19 22.25
N TYR A 13 -31.18 -8.34 21.66
CA TYR A 13 -30.25 -9.10 20.81
C TYR A 13 -29.86 -8.33 19.53
N ILE A 14 -30.82 -7.66 18.87
CA ILE A 14 -30.53 -6.82 17.70
C ILE A 14 -29.63 -5.64 18.10
N ALA A 15 -29.96 -4.93 19.19
CA ALA A 15 -29.16 -3.79 19.64
C ALA A 15 -27.73 -4.21 20.04
N GLY A 16 -27.58 -5.33 20.76
CA GLY A 16 -26.27 -5.88 21.11
C GLY A 16 -25.45 -6.29 19.88
N PHE A 17 -26.08 -6.97 18.92
CA PHE A 17 -25.43 -7.35 17.67
C PHE A 17 -24.99 -6.13 16.85
N SER A 18 -25.83 -5.09 16.76
CA SER A 18 -25.49 -3.86 16.06
C SER A 18 -24.30 -3.14 16.68
N VAL A 19 -24.20 -3.08 18.01
CA VAL A 19 -23.05 -2.46 18.70
C VAL A 19 -21.76 -3.24 18.43
N VAL A 20 -21.81 -4.58 18.49
CA VAL A 20 -20.64 -5.43 18.19
C VAL A 20 -20.23 -5.27 16.72
N LEU A 21 -21.18 -5.23 15.79
CA LEU A 21 -20.89 -5.03 14.37
C LEU A 21 -20.24 -3.66 14.11
N ILE A 22 -20.75 -2.58 14.73
CA ILE A 22 -20.17 -1.25 14.61
C ILE A 22 -18.76 -1.22 15.21
N ALA A 23 -18.53 -1.87 16.36
CA ALA A 23 -17.21 -1.97 16.96
C ALA A 23 -16.23 -2.76 16.07
N MET A 24 -16.66 -3.86 15.45
CA MET A 24 -15.85 -4.60 14.48
C MET A 24 -15.54 -3.77 13.23
N LEU A 25 -16.52 -3.03 12.68
CA LEU A 25 -16.29 -2.14 11.54
C LEU A 25 -15.33 -1.00 11.88
N ALA A 26 -15.43 -0.44 13.09
CA ALA A 26 -14.51 0.58 13.58
C ALA A 26 -13.09 0.02 13.77
N LEU A 27 -12.95 -1.19 14.32
CA LEU A 27 -11.67 -1.89 14.45
C LEU A 27 -11.07 -2.26 13.10
N TYR A 28 -11.89 -2.69 12.14
CA TYR A 28 -11.46 -2.98 10.77
C TYR A 28 -10.99 -1.72 10.04
N ALA A 29 -11.76 -0.63 10.12
CA ALA A 29 -11.39 0.66 9.55
C ALA A 29 -10.12 1.22 10.22
N ALA A 30 -10.03 1.16 11.56
CA ALA A 30 -8.84 1.55 12.30
C ALA A 30 -7.65 0.67 11.89
N GLY A 31 -7.83 -0.64 11.76
CA GLY A 31 -6.81 -1.58 11.30
C GLY A 31 -6.24 -1.19 9.94
N ASN A 32 -7.10 -0.90 8.96
CA ASN A 32 -6.66 -0.46 7.63
C ASN A 32 -5.93 0.90 7.66
N VAL A 33 -6.26 1.79 8.60
CA VAL A 33 -5.60 3.09 8.76
C VAL A 33 -4.26 2.96 9.50
N PHE A 34 -4.22 2.19 10.59
CA PHE A 34 -3.02 2.00 11.43
C PHE A 34 -1.99 1.06 10.79
N PHE A 35 -2.45 0.02 10.09
CA PHE A 35 -1.63 -0.89 9.27
C PHE A 35 -1.64 -0.47 7.79
N SER A 36 -1.73 0.84 7.52
CA SER A 36 -1.60 1.34 6.16
C SER A 36 -0.15 1.16 5.69
N PRO A 37 0.10 0.42 4.59
CA PRO A 37 1.44 0.27 4.03
C PRO A 37 2.13 1.62 3.75
N ILE A 38 1.35 2.63 3.33
CA ILE A 38 1.84 4.01 3.14
C ILE A 38 2.36 4.61 4.45
N SER A 39 1.65 4.39 5.56
CA SER A 39 2.06 4.92 6.87
C SER A 39 3.31 4.22 7.40
N ASN A 40 3.41 2.90 7.20
CA ASN A 40 4.62 2.14 7.53
C ASN A 40 5.82 2.61 6.71
N MET A 41 5.66 2.71 5.38
CA MET A 41 6.70 3.16 4.48
C MET A 41 7.14 4.60 4.79
N SER A 42 6.19 5.50 5.06
CA SER A 42 6.48 6.88 5.48
C SER A 42 7.38 6.92 6.72
N ARG A 43 7.12 6.08 7.71
CA ARG A 43 7.95 5.98 8.92
C ARG A 43 9.31 5.34 8.66
N ASN A 44 9.34 4.21 7.96
CA ASN A 44 10.56 3.43 7.73
C ASN A 44 11.58 4.24 6.92
N TRP A 45 11.12 4.98 5.91
CA TRP A 45 11.98 5.70 4.97
C TRP A 45 12.05 7.20 5.22
N ASN A 46 11.38 7.70 6.27
CA ASN A 46 11.27 9.12 6.60
C ASN A 46 10.80 9.96 5.40
N VAL A 47 9.74 9.51 4.73
CA VAL A 47 9.21 10.10 3.50
C VAL A 47 7.76 10.52 3.67
N THR A 48 7.32 11.52 2.91
CA THR A 48 5.92 11.98 2.93
C THR A 48 5.22 11.58 1.64
N PHE A 49 4.02 11.00 1.75
CA PHE A 49 3.17 10.67 0.60
C PHE A 49 2.17 11.79 0.33
N PRO A 50 1.79 12.01 -0.95
CA PRO A 50 0.81 13.01 -1.32
C PRO A 50 -0.59 12.65 -0.83
N HIS A 51 -1.41 13.69 -0.63
CA HIS A 51 -2.81 13.51 -0.28
C HIS A 51 -3.56 12.83 -1.43
N GLY A 52 -4.36 11.81 -1.11
CA GLY A 52 -5.07 11.02 -2.11
C GLY A 52 -4.25 9.87 -2.72
N ALA A 53 -3.06 9.58 -2.18
CA ALA A 53 -2.40 8.30 -2.41
C ALA A 53 -3.13 7.18 -1.65
N TYR A 54 -3.41 6.08 -2.34
CA TYR A 54 -3.99 4.89 -1.73
C TYR A 54 -3.37 3.63 -2.30
N VAL A 55 -3.36 2.58 -1.48
CA VAL A 55 -2.80 1.28 -1.84
C VAL A 55 -3.82 0.50 -2.67
N THR A 56 -3.41 0.02 -3.84
CA THR A 56 -4.22 -0.87 -4.68
C THR A 56 -3.82 -2.33 -4.55
N PHE A 57 -2.56 -2.59 -4.20
CA PHE A 57 -2.04 -3.93 -3.96
C PHE A 57 -0.90 -3.88 -2.95
N HIS A 58 -0.81 -4.90 -2.10
CA HIS A 58 0.28 -5.04 -1.15
C HIS A 58 0.56 -6.52 -0.91
N LYS A 59 1.83 -6.88 -0.88
CA LYS A 59 2.30 -8.22 -0.52
C LYS A 59 3.66 -8.10 0.16
N GLU A 60 3.91 -8.95 1.14
CA GLU A 60 5.14 -8.94 1.89
C GLU A 60 5.58 -10.36 2.25
N ASP A 61 6.88 -10.55 2.36
CA ASP A 61 7.54 -11.69 3.00
C ASP A 61 8.54 -11.14 3.99
N ILE A 62 8.16 -11.16 5.27
CA ILE A 62 8.91 -10.52 6.35
C ILE A 62 9.24 -11.58 7.38
N GLY A 63 10.53 -11.72 7.66
CA GLY A 63 11.08 -12.56 8.70
C GLY A 63 10.67 -12.09 10.09
N PHE A 64 10.87 -12.98 11.07
CA PHE A 64 10.54 -12.68 12.47
C PHE A 64 11.31 -11.46 13.02
N GLN A 65 12.50 -11.16 12.48
CA GLN A 65 13.31 -10.03 12.91
C GLN A 65 12.92 -8.71 12.22
N GLY A 66 11.98 -8.74 11.29
CA GLY A 66 11.52 -7.58 10.52
C GLY A 66 12.30 -7.34 9.23
N ASP A 67 13.27 -8.20 8.93
CA ASP A 67 14.00 -8.30 7.66
C ASP A 67 13.13 -8.92 6.57
N GLY A 68 13.43 -8.63 5.30
CA GLY A 68 12.73 -9.23 4.16
C GLY A 68 12.25 -8.21 3.15
N THR A 69 11.22 -8.58 2.38
CA THR A 69 10.80 -7.85 1.18
C THR A 69 9.33 -7.46 1.26
N ARG A 70 9.03 -6.18 0.98
CA ARG A 70 7.65 -5.71 0.78
C ARG A 70 7.47 -5.15 -0.62
N PHE A 71 6.31 -5.42 -1.19
CA PHE A 71 5.85 -4.80 -2.42
C PHE A 71 4.52 -4.10 -2.19
N THR A 72 4.43 -2.84 -2.63
CA THR A 72 3.20 -2.04 -2.52
C THR A 72 2.96 -1.30 -3.83
N THR A 73 1.77 -1.44 -4.38
CA THR A 73 1.28 -0.63 -5.48
C THR A 73 0.43 0.50 -4.94
N ILE A 74 0.77 1.73 -5.34
CA ILE A 74 0.12 2.97 -4.90
C ILE A 74 -0.46 3.65 -6.13
N THR A 75 -1.70 4.11 -6.03
CA THR A 75 -2.36 4.90 -7.07
C THR A 75 -2.74 6.25 -6.49
N LEU A 76 -2.66 7.29 -7.32
CA LEU A 76 -3.09 8.64 -6.95
C LEU A 76 -4.49 8.92 -7.47
N LEU A 77 -5.32 9.53 -6.61
CA LEU A 77 -6.56 10.13 -7.07
C LEU A 77 -6.29 11.21 -8.13
N ARG A 78 -7.25 11.37 -9.04
CA ARG A 78 -7.20 12.41 -10.07
C ARG A 78 -7.10 13.78 -9.38
N PHE A 79 -6.16 14.60 -9.83
CA PHE A 79 -5.86 15.95 -9.30
C PHE A 79 -5.11 16.04 -7.96
N SER A 80 -4.58 14.93 -7.42
CA SER A 80 -3.65 15.01 -6.28
C SER A 80 -2.39 15.81 -6.65
N ASN A 81 -1.96 16.73 -5.78
CA ASN A 81 -0.65 17.38 -5.87
C ASN A 81 0.44 16.44 -5.33
N VAL A 82 1.53 16.29 -6.07
CA VAL A 82 2.69 15.46 -5.73
C VAL A 82 3.91 16.26 -5.28
N GLU A 83 3.90 17.59 -5.43
CA GLU A 83 5.04 18.46 -5.11
C GLU A 83 5.54 18.26 -3.68
N ASN A 84 6.86 18.19 -3.51
CA ASN A 84 7.54 17.98 -2.22
C ASN A 84 7.16 16.67 -1.51
N THR A 85 6.70 15.67 -2.27
CA THR A 85 6.41 14.32 -1.73
C THR A 85 7.35 13.29 -2.33
N VAL A 86 7.33 12.08 -1.78
CA VAL A 86 8.16 10.99 -2.29
C VAL A 86 7.77 10.58 -3.71
N LEU A 87 6.53 10.85 -4.12
CA LEU A 87 6.00 10.56 -5.45
C LEU A 87 6.12 11.76 -6.42
N ASP A 88 6.84 12.80 -6.00
CA ASP A 88 7.26 13.89 -6.89
C ASP A 88 8.30 13.34 -7.86
N THR A 89 7.94 13.27 -9.14
CA THR A 89 8.77 12.60 -10.17
C THR A 89 9.89 13.48 -10.71
N ASP A 90 9.96 14.76 -10.32
CA ASP A 90 10.95 15.71 -10.84
C ASP A 90 12.39 15.31 -10.55
N ASP A 91 12.62 14.55 -9.46
CA ASP A 91 13.94 14.03 -9.09
C ASP A 91 14.16 12.55 -9.44
N TYR A 92 13.24 11.93 -10.18
CA TYR A 92 13.37 10.55 -10.62
C TYR A 92 14.27 10.46 -11.86
N SER A 93 14.96 9.33 -12.00
CA SER A 93 15.78 9.00 -13.17
C SER A 93 15.17 7.90 -14.01
N ALA A 94 15.72 7.62 -15.20
CA ALA A 94 15.37 6.39 -15.91
C ALA A 94 15.79 5.15 -15.07
N PRO A 95 14.97 4.08 -15.03
CA PRO A 95 15.37 2.83 -14.39
C PRO A 95 16.63 2.24 -15.04
N SER A 96 17.54 1.76 -14.21
CA SER A 96 18.75 1.04 -14.60
C SER A 96 18.49 -0.46 -14.82
N GLU A 97 19.43 -1.18 -15.44
CA GLU A 97 19.36 -2.65 -15.53
C GLU A 97 19.29 -3.32 -14.14
N GLU A 98 20.02 -2.78 -13.17
CA GLU A 98 19.99 -3.25 -11.78
C GLU A 98 18.60 -3.09 -11.14
N ASP A 99 17.87 -2.01 -11.47
CA ASP A 99 16.48 -1.84 -11.02
C ASP A 99 15.59 -2.96 -11.53
N PHE A 100 15.70 -3.29 -12.82
CA PHE A 100 14.90 -4.36 -13.41
C PHE A 100 15.24 -5.74 -12.86
N ASP A 101 16.52 -6.04 -12.64
CA ASP A 101 16.93 -7.29 -12.00
C ASP A 101 16.36 -7.40 -10.57
N THR A 102 16.41 -6.30 -9.83
CA THR A 102 15.86 -6.18 -8.49
C THR A 102 14.35 -6.43 -8.49
N ILE A 103 13.61 -5.79 -9.41
CA ILE A 103 12.16 -5.95 -9.57
C ILE A 103 11.81 -7.40 -9.91
N ASN A 104 12.47 -7.98 -10.90
CA ASN A 104 12.21 -9.36 -11.35
C ASN A 104 12.46 -10.37 -10.23
N SER A 105 13.49 -10.15 -9.40
CA SER A 105 13.75 -10.98 -8.23
C SER A 105 12.62 -10.92 -7.21
N VAL A 106 12.16 -9.71 -6.84
CA VAL A 106 11.07 -9.53 -5.86
C VAL A 106 9.74 -10.07 -6.37
N GLU A 107 9.38 -9.79 -7.61
CA GLU A 107 8.13 -10.30 -8.18
C GLU A 107 8.12 -11.83 -8.21
N LYS A 108 9.27 -12.45 -8.49
CA LYS A 108 9.41 -13.91 -8.43
C LYS A 108 9.32 -14.46 -7.01
N GLU A 109 10.06 -13.86 -6.07
CA GLU A 109 10.08 -14.25 -4.64
C GLU A 109 8.68 -14.16 -4.04
N LEU A 110 8.03 -13.02 -4.21
CA LEU A 110 6.68 -12.77 -3.72
C LEU A 110 5.61 -13.39 -4.62
N GLN A 111 5.94 -14.09 -5.71
CA GLN A 111 4.97 -14.69 -6.65
C GLN A 111 3.89 -13.68 -7.10
N ILE A 112 4.32 -12.49 -7.48
CA ILE A 112 3.46 -11.42 -7.99
C ILE A 112 3.48 -11.53 -9.52
N PRO A 113 2.32 -11.48 -10.20
CA PRO A 113 2.29 -11.33 -11.65
C PRO A 113 3.07 -10.09 -12.05
N SER A 114 3.88 -10.16 -13.11
CA SER A 114 4.73 -9.04 -13.51
C SER A 114 3.95 -7.74 -13.55
N SER A 115 4.32 -6.81 -12.66
CA SER A 115 3.53 -5.61 -12.38
C SER A 115 3.88 -4.48 -13.34
N LEU A 116 5.07 -4.56 -13.95
CA LEU A 116 5.53 -3.68 -15.00
C LEU A 116 5.29 -4.30 -16.37
N ASN A 117 4.66 -3.53 -17.25
CA ASN A 117 4.53 -3.87 -18.65
C ASN A 117 5.65 -3.14 -19.40
N MET A 118 6.76 -3.84 -19.68
CA MET A 118 7.92 -3.30 -20.42
C MET A 118 7.65 -3.01 -21.91
N ASP A 119 6.40 -2.75 -22.28
CA ASP A 119 6.07 -2.25 -23.60
C ASP A 119 6.65 -0.83 -23.78
N ALA A 120 7.13 -0.51 -24.97
CA ALA A 120 7.77 0.76 -25.32
C ALA A 120 6.85 1.99 -25.14
N SER A 121 5.55 1.76 -24.91
CA SER A 121 4.56 2.79 -24.60
C SER A 121 4.62 3.31 -23.17
N HIS A 122 5.28 2.60 -22.24
CA HIS A 122 5.35 2.97 -20.83
C HIS A 122 6.65 3.70 -20.53
N HIS A 123 6.53 4.95 -20.06
CA HIS A 123 7.66 5.75 -19.61
C HIS A 123 7.79 5.60 -18.09
N TYR A 124 8.58 4.61 -17.69
CA TYR A 124 8.91 4.38 -16.30
C TYR A 124 10.01 5.32 -15.82
N GLN A 125 9.88 5.78 -14.59
CA GLN A 125 10.89 6.54 -13.87
C GLN A 125 11.15 5.87 -12.52
N ALA A 126 12.39 5.92 -12.05
CA ALA A 126 12.83 5.24 -10.84
C ALA A 126 13.44 6.23 -9.83
N LYS A 127 13.26 5.92 -8.55
CA LYS A 127 13.92 6.58 -7.42
C LYS A 127 14.33 5.54 -6.39
N ARG A 128 15.58 5.62 -5.95
CA ARG A 128 16.10 4.80 -4.84
C ARG A 128 16.34 5.67 -3.61
N ILE A 129 15.89 5.17 -2.47
CA ILE A 129 16.12 5.76 -1.15
C ILE A 129 16.82 4.71 -0.30
N TYR A 130 17.92 5.12 0.31
CA TYR A 130 18.74 4.25 1.16
C TYR A 130 18.69 4.74 2.60
N ASN A 131 18.62 3.81 3.55
CA ASN A 131 18.80 4.10 4.96
C ASN A 131 19.52 2.92 5.64
N HIS A 132 19.68 2.98 6.97
CA HIS A 132 20.31 1.90 7.73
C HIS A 132 19.51 0.60 7.76
N GLY A 133 18.21 0.65 7.48
CA GLY A 133 17.31 -0.51 7.43
C GLY A 133 17.14 -1.10 6.04
N GLY A 134 17.88 -0.62 5.02
CA GLY A 134 17.92 -1.22 3.68
C GLY A 134 17.64 -0.22 2.55
N THR A 135 16.88 -0.67 1.54
CA THR A 135 16.59 0.12 0.32
C THR A 135 15.10 0.17 -0.02
N LEU A 136 14.62 1.34 -0.42
CA LEU A 136 13.32 1.54 -1.07
C LEU A 136 13.54 1.93 -2.54
N LEU A 137 13.02 1.12 -3.45
CA LEU A 137 12.94 1.41 -4.88
C LEU A 137 11.50 1.77 -5.23
N ILE A 138 11.30 2.93 -5.85
CA ILE A 138 10.00 3.38 -6.35
C ILE A 138 10.07 3.49 -7.86
N ILE A 139 9.20 2.78 -8.56
CA ILE A 139 8.99 2.93 -10.00
C ILE A 139 7.68 3.66 -10.22
N GLY A 140 7.71 4.81 -10.89
CA GLY A 140 6.52 5.54 -11.32
C GLY A 140 6.19 5.25 -12.78
N ASP A 141 4.93 4.98 -13.07
CA ASP A 141 4.37 5.01 -14.42
C ASP A 141 3.75 6.38 -14.68
N SER A 142 4.44 7.17 -15.51
CA SER A 142 4.03 8.52 -15.87
C SER A 142 2.68 8.59 -16.60
N ASN A 143 2.24 7.50 -17.25
CA ASN A 143 0.96 7.46 -17.96
C ASN A 143 -0.22 7.14 -17.02
N GLN A 144 0.00 6.35 -15.97
CA GLN A 144 -1.07 5.76 -15.16
C GLN A 144 -1.21 6.37 -13.77
N ARG A 145 -0.31 7.29 -13.36
CA ARG A 145 -0.24 7.82 -11.97
C ARG A 145 -0.19 6.70 -10.93
N GLN A 146 0.49 5.62 -11.30
CA GLN A 146 0.66 4.41 -10.53
C GLN A 146 2.13 4.27 -10.16
N PHE A 147 2.39 3.87 -8.92
CA PHE A 147 3.72 3.76 -8.35
C PHE A 147 3.89 2.39 -7.74
N TYR A 148 5.02 1.76 -8.03
CA TYR A 148 5.39 0.43 -7.58
C TYR A 148 6.54 0.58 -6.61
N CYS A 149 6.30 0.27 -5.35
CA CYS A 149 7.25 0.47 -4.27
C CYS A 149 7.76 -0.89 -3.80
N TYR A 150 9.07 -1.08 -3.85
CA TYR A 150 9.78 -2.29 -3.44
C TYR A 150 10.66 -1.92 -2.24
N GLU A 151 10.35 -2.46 -1.07
CA GLU A 151 11.13 -2.27 0.16
C GLU A 151 11.96 -3.53 0.43
N PHE A 152 13.26 -3.33 0.64
CA PHE A 152 14.21 -4.36 1.07
C PHE A 152 14.68 -4.00 2.47
N LEU A 153 14.29 -4.79 3.45
CA LEU A 153 14.52 -4.55 4.87
C LEU A 153 15.64 -5.46 5.39
N GLN A 154 16.53 -4.87 6.20
CA GLN A 154 17.69 -5.53 6.81
C GLN A 154 17.67 -5.41 8.34
#